data_AF-A0A947CSA4-F1
#
_entry.id   AF-A0A947CSA4-F1
#
_cell.length_a   1.000
_cell.length_b   1.000
_cell.length_c   1.000
_cell.angle_alpha   90.00
_cell.angle_beta   90.00
_cell.angle_gamma   90.00
#
_symmetry.space_group_name_H-M   'P 1'
#
loop_
_entity.id
_entity.type
_entity.pdbx_description
1 polymer ?
#
loop_
_entity_poly.entity_id
_entity_poly.type
_entity_poly.pdbx_seq_one_letter_code
_entity_poly.pdbx_strand_id
1 'polypeptide(L)'
;MSALAPKGRLKKELGLFKVYAIATGTTLSAGLFLLPGLAAQDAGKGLVLAYMLAAVPLIPAMFSIIELATAMPRAGGVYYFLDRSLGPVLGAVGGIGTWFALMLKV
;
A
#
# COMPACT_ATOMS: atom_id res chain seq x y z
N MET A 1 -25.40 30.49 16.46
CA MET A 1 -25.17 29.36 15.53
C MET A 1 -23.68 29.04 15.58
N SER A 2 -23.34 27.81 15.98
CA SER A 2 -22.07 27.44 16.63
C SER A 2 -20.82 27.67 15.79
N ALA A 3 -19.84 28.31 16.41
CA ALA A 3 -18.47 28.40 15.95
C ALA A 3 -17.91 27.00 15.62
N LEU A 4 -17.44 26.83 14.38
CA LEU A 4 -16.67 25.67 13.95
C LEU A 4 -15.37 25.64 14.74
N ALA A 5 -15.27 24.73 15.70
CA ALA A 5 -14.05 24.47 16.45
C ALA A 5 -12.88 24.26 15.48
N PRO A 6 -11.70 24.87 15.72
CA PRO A 6 -10.53 24.64 14.88
C PRO A 6 -10.20 23.14 14.90
N LYS A 7 -10.21 22.50 13.72
CA LYS A 7 -9.77 21.09 13.55
C LYS A 7 -8.40 20.94 14.22
N GLY A 8 -8.36 20.24 15.36
CA GLY A 8 -7.11 19.94 16.06
C GLY A 8 -6.14 19.25 15.11
N ARG A 9 -4.96 19.84 14.91
CA ARG A 9 -3.89 19.22 14.11
C ARG A 9 -3.43 17.94 14.81
N LEU A 10 -3.41 16.83 14.09
CA LEU A 10 -2.83 15.57 14.57
C LEU A 10 -1.35 15.79 14.93
N LYS A 11 -0.93 15.26 16.08
CA LYS A 11 0.48 15.27 16.48
C LYS A 11 1.27 14.31 15.59
N LYS A 12 2.34 14.81 14.96
CA LYS A 12 3.23 14.01 14.10
C LYS A 12 4.27 13.26 14.94
N GLU A 13 3.84 12.17 15.58
CA GLU A 13 4.71 11.38 16.49
C GLU A 13 5.20 10.06 15.86
N LEU A 14 4.80 9.78 14.62
CA LEU A 14 5.26 8.63 13.85
C LEU A 14 6.64 8.91 13.24
N GLY A 15 7.69 8.45 13.92
CA GLY A 15 9.04 8.36 13.38
C GLY A 15 9.26 7.11 12.51
N LEU A 16 10.45 6.98 11.95
CA LEU A 16 10.81 5.93 10.99
C LEU A 16 10.47 4.51 11.47
N PHE A 17 10.87 4.15 12.70
CA PHE A 17 10.63 2.81 13.25
C PHE A 17 9.14 2.49 13.41
N LYS A 18 8.33 3.47 13.83
CA LYS A 18 6.88 3.28 13.98
C LYS A 18 6.22 3.08 12.61
N VAL A 19 6.63 3.86 11.61
CA VAL A 19 6.13 3.72 10.23
C VAL A 19 6.56 2.39 9.62
N TYR A 20 7.82 1.99 9.81
CA TYR A 20 8.34 0.70 9.34
C TYR A 20 7.60 -0.49 9.96
N ALA A 21 7.39 -0.48 11.28
CA ALA A 21 6.64 -1.52 11.97
C ALA A 21 5.19 -1.64 11.45
N ILE A 22 4.52 -0.51 11.20
CA ILE A 22 3.17 -0.51 10.63
C ILE A 22 3.19 -1.06 9.20
N ALA A 23 4.08 -0.55 8.34
CA ALA A 23 4.14 -0.95 6.93
C ALA A 23 4.50 -2.43 6.74
N THR A 24 5.43 -2.94 7.55
CA THR A 24 5.81 -4.36 7.51
C THR A 24 4.70 -5.23 8.10
N GLY A 25 4.10 -4.84 9.22
CA GLY A 25 2.98 -5.57 9.82
C GLY A 25 1.76 -5.69 8.89
N THR A 26 1.41 -4.63 8.16
CA THR A 26 0.31 -4.68 7.18
C THR A 26 0.65 -5.53 5.96
N THR A 27 1.92 -5.54 5.52
CA THR A 27 2.37 -6.33 4.37
C THR A 27 2.47 -7.83 4.69
N LEU A 28 3.00 -8.18 5.87
CA LEU A 28 3.20 -9.57 6.33
C LEU A 28 1.93 -10.23 6.91
N SER A 29 0.79 -9.54 6.84
CA SER A 29 -0.51 -9.99 7.33
C SER A 29 -1.03 -11.24 6.56
N ALA A 30 -2.31 -11.31 6.24
CA ALA A 30 -2.97 -12.54 5.77
C ALA A 30 -2.34 -13.19 4.51
N GLY A 31 -1.76 -12.40 3.60
CA GLY A 31 -1.27 -12.90 2.31
C GLY A 31 -0.09 -13.88 2.40
N LEU A 32 0.73 -13.78 3.44
CA LEU A 32 1.94 -14.61 3.60
C LEU A 32 1.66 -15.97 4.26
N PHE A 33 0.50 -16.16 4.87
CA PHE A 33 0.22 -17.42 5.58
C PHE A 33 -0.44 -18.48 4.68
N LEU A 34 -1.22 -18.06 3.68
CA LEU A 34 -1.93 -18.99 2.78
C LEU A 34 -1.18 -19.25 1.47
N LEU A 35 -0.73 -18.18 0.80
CA LEU A 35 -0.19 -18.29 -0.56
C LEU A 35 1.11 -19.09 -0.67
N PRO A 36 2.07 -19.01 0.27
CA PRO A 36 3.25 -19.86 0.20
C PRO A 36 2.92 -21.35 0.38
N GLY A 37 1.88 -21.67 1.15
CA GLY A 37 1.42 -23.04 1.32
C GLY A 37 0.92 -23.63 0.01
N LEU A 38 0.09 -22.88 -0.71
CA LEU A 38 -0.39 -23.26 -2.05
C LEU A 38 0.77 -23.31 -3.06
N ALA A 39 1.62 -22.28 -3.08
CA ALA A 39 2.78 -22.23 -3.97
C ALA A 39 3.79 -23.35 -3.69
N ALA A 40 3.89 -23.83 -2.45
CA ALA A 40 4.74 -24.96 -2.09
C ALA A 40 4.22 -26.29 -2.66
N GLN A 41 2.91 -26.43 -2.87
CA GLN A 41 2.36 -27.63 -3.51
C GLN A 41 2.79 -27.72 -4.98
N ASP A 42 2.85 -26.58 -5.68
CA ASP A 42 3.23 -26.53 -7.10
C ASP A 42 4.76 -26.49 -7.28
N ALA A 43 5.47 -25.63 -6.54
CA ALA A 43 6.90 -25.38 -6.73
C ALA A 43 7.79 -26.30 -5.88
N GLY A 44 7.27 -26.91 -4.82
CA GLY A 44 8.02 -27.77 -3.90
C GLY A 44 9.31 -27.13 -3.39
N LYS A 45 10.45 -27.78 -3.63
CA LYS A 45 11.78 -27.28 -3.23
C LYS A 45 12.21 -26.01 -3.97
N GLY A 46 11.56 -25.66 -5.08
CA GLY A 46 11.82 -24.47 -5.88
C GLY A 46 11.13 -23.20 -5.38
N LEU A 47 10.35 -23.26 -4.29
CA LEU A 47 9.58 -22.15 -3.75
C LEU A 47 10.41 -20.87 -3.56
N VAL A 48 11.61 -21.00 -2.98
CA VAL A 48 12.50 -19.86 -2.73
C VAL A 48 12.91 -19.17 -4.04
N LEU A 49 13.28 -19.95 -5.06
CA LEU A 49 13.64 -19.43 -6.38
C LEU A 49 12.44 -18.78 -7.08
N ALA A 50 11.25 -19.38 -6.97
CA ALA A 50 10.02 -18.82 -7.52
C ALA A 50 9.68 -17.45 -6.91
N TYR A 51 9.81 -17.30 -5.58
CA TYR A 51 9.62 -16.02 -4.91
C TYR A 51 10.70 -14.98 -5.28
N MET A 52 11.96 -15.40 -5.44
CA MET A 52 13.02 -14.49 -5.90
C MET A 52 12.75 -13.98 -7.32
N LEU A 53 12.31 -14.87 -8.23
CA LEU A 53 11.93 -14.48 -9.58
C LEU A 53 10.69 -13.57 -9.60
N ALA A 54 9.70 -13.84 -8.74
CA ALA A 54 8.50 -13.00 -8.61
C ALA A 54 8.82 -11.60 -8.07
N ALA A 55 9.90 -11.43 -7.29
CA ALA A 55 10.31 -10.12 -6.79
C ALA A 55 10.88 -9.21 -7.88
N VAL A 56 11.53 -9.76 -8.92
CA VAL A 56 12.17 -9.00 -10.00
C VAL A 56 11.21 -8.01 -10.71
N PRO A 57 10.04 -8.43 -11.23
CA PRO A 57 9.11 -7.52 -11.88
C PRO A 57 8.47 -6.50 -10.92
N LEU A 58 8.56 -6.72 -9.60
CA LEU A 58 8.02 -5.82 -8.58
C LEU A 58 8.90 -4.58 -8.36
N ILE A 59 10.21 -4.70 -8.58
CA ILE A 59 11.22 -3.65 -8.38
C ILE A 59 10.85 -2.32 -9.08
N PRO A 60 10.55 -2.28 -10.39
CA PRO A 60 10.22 -1.01 -11.06
C PRO A 60 8.97 -0.35 -10.48
N ALA A 61 7.92 -1.14 -10.18
CA ALA A 61 6.70 -0.62 -9.56
C ALA A 61 6.96 -0.03 -8.16
N MET A 62 7.83 -0.68 -7.37
CA MET A 62 8.24 -0.16 -6.06
C MET A 62 8.97 1.18 -6.17
N PHE A 63 9.91 1.31 -7.12
CA PHE A 63 10.61 2.58 -7.33
C PHE A 63 9.65 3.71 -7.73
N SER A 64 8.67 3.44 -8.60
CA SER A 64 7.65 4.44 -8.96
C SER A 64 6.85 4.90 -7.74
N ILE A 65 6.45 3.99 -6.85
CA ILE A 65 5.71 4.35 -5.63
C ILE A 65 6.59 5.17 -4.67
N ILE A 66 7.88 4.83 -4.52
CA ILE A 66 8.82 5.56 -3.68
C ILE A 66 9.01 7.00 -4.18
N GLU A 67 9.18 7.19 -5.49
CA GLU A 67 9.33 8.50 -6.09
C GLU A 67 8.07 9.35 -5.91
N LEU A 68 6.88 8.78 -6.16
CA LEU A 68 5.61 9.47 -5.94
C LEU A 68 5.37 9.81 -4.46
N ALA A 69 5.70 8.90 -3.54
CA ALA A 69 5.52 9.13 -2.11
C ALA A 69 6.44 10.22 -1.56
N THR A 70 7.66 10.34 -2.08
CA THR A 70 8.60 11.39 -1.69
C THR A 70 8.27 12.73 -2.36
N ALA A 71 7.84 12.73 -3.62
CA ALA A 71 7.41 13.94 -4.32
C ALA A 71 6.08 14.51 -3.79
N MET A 72 5.18 13.65 -3.30
CA MET A 72 3.83 14.02 -2.87
C MET A 72 3.52 13.52 -1.44
N PRO A 73 4.14 14.10 -0.38
CA PRO A 73 4.01 13.62 1.00
C PRO A 73 2.70 14.10 1.66
N ARG A 74 1.55 13.72 1.08
CA ARG A 74 0.21 13.96 1.65
C ARG A 74 -0.50 12.65 1.95
N ALA A 75 -1.37 12.69 2.96
CA ALA A 75 -2.23 11.56 3.29
C ALA A 75 -3.25 11.35 2.16
N GLY A 76 -3.29 10.13 1.60
CA GLY A 76 -4.23 9.77 0.52
C GLY A 76 -3.77 8.61 -0.38
N GLY A 77 -2.47 8.29 -0.39
CA GLY A 77 -1.95 7.12 -1.12
C GLY A 77 -2.31 7.13 -2.61
N VAL A 78 -2.73 5.97 -3.13
CA VAL A 78 -3.04 5.76 -4.56
C VAL A 78 -4.10 6.73 -5.08
N TYR A 79 -5.14 7.01 -4.29
CA TYR A 79 -6.17 8.00 -4.63
C TYR A 79 -5.55 9.36 -4.94
N TYR A 80 -4.66 9.84 -4.07
CA TYR A 80 -4.05 11.15 -4.21
C TYR A 80 -3.08 11.21 -5.39
N PHE A 81 -2.34 10.13 -5.65
CA PHE A 81 -1.44 10.04 -6.80
C PHE A 81 -2.23 10.10 -8.12
N LEU A 82 -3.34 9.39 -8.21
CA LEU A 82 -4.19 9.37 -9.41
C LEU A 82 -4.95 10.68 -9.61
N ASP A 83 -5.52 11.24 -8.54
CA ASP A 83 -6.20 12.53 -8.58
C ASP A 83 -5.28 13.64 -9.10
N ARG A 84 -4.02 13.65 -8.64
CA ARG A 84 -3.06 14.70 -9.02
C ARG A 84 -2.49 14.54 -10.44
N SER A 85 -2.37 13.32 -10.93
CA SER A 85 -1.71 13.00 -12.21
C SER A 85 -2.69 12.86 -13.38
N LEU A 86 -3.85 12.26 -13.14
CA LEU A 86 -4.82 11.88 -14.18
C LEU A 86 -6.19 12.55 -14.02
N GLY A 87 -6.38 13.30 -12.94
CA GLY A 87 -7.57 14.11 -12.67
C GLY A 87 -8.62 13.42 -11.79
N PRO A 88 -9.67 14.16 -11.41
CA PRO A 88 -10.55 13.78 -10.30
C PRO A 88 -11.34 12.48 -10.51
N VAL A 89 -11.74 12.20 -11.76
CA VAL A 89 -12.53 11.00 -12.08
C VAL A 89 -11.69 9.74 -11.87
N LEU A 90 -10.44 9.74 -12.36
CA LEU A 90 -9.54 8.60 -12.19
C LEU A 90 -9.03 8.48 -10.76
N GLY A 91 -8.87 9.61 -10.06
CA GLY A 91 -8.67 9.64 -8.61
C GLY A 91 -9.80 8.90 -7.88
N ALA A 92 -11.06 9.27 -8.12
CA ALA A 92 -12.23 8.66 -7.49
C ALA A 92 -12.33 7.15 -7.78
N VAL A 93 -12.11 6.72 -9.02
CA VAL A 93 -12.10 5.30 -9.40
C VAL A 93 -10.99 4.55 -8.65
N GLY A 94 -9.79 5.11 -8.58
CA GLY A 94 -8.68 4.51 -7.83
C GLY A 94 -8.94 4.43 -6.32
N GLY A 95 -9.57 5.46 -5.74
CA GLY A 95 -9.94 5.47 -4.32
C GLY A 95 -10.99 4.42 -3.98
N ILE A 96 -12.07 4.36 -4.76
CA ILE A 96 -13.14 3.37 -4.60
C ILE A 96 -12.59 1.95 -4.86
N GLY A 97 -11.77 1.79 -5.90
CA GLY A 97 -11.12 0.51 -6.21
C GLY A 97 -10.20 0.03 -5.08
N THR A 98 -9.42 0.94 -4.48
CA THR A 98 -8.58 0.61 -3.31
C THR A 98 -9.44 0.18 -2.11
N TRP A 99 -10.55 0.88 -1.87
CA TRP A 99 -11.49 0.53 -0.81
C TRP A 99 -12.11 -0.87 -1.01
N PHE A 100 -12.58 -1.16 -2.21
CA PHE A 100 -13.09 -2.50 -2.55
C PHE A 100 -12.01 -3.57 -2.43
N ALA A 101 -10.79 -3.29 -2.91
CA ALA A 101 -9.68 -4.22 -2.78
C ALA A 101 -9.37 -4.56 -1.32
N LEU A 102 -9.51 -3.61 -0.39
CA LEU A 102 -9.34 -3.86 1.04
C LEU A 102 -10.52 -4.62 1.66
N MET A 103 -11.76 -4.33 1.24
CA MET A 103 -12.96 -5.00 1.76
C MET A 103 -13.11 -6.45 1.26
N LEU A 104 -12.72 -6.72 0.02
CA LEU A 104 -12.81 -8.05 -0.62
C LEU A 104 -11.58 -8.92 -0.35
N LYS A 105 -10.54 -8.36 0.27
CA LYS A 105 -9.36 -9.11 0.71
C LYS A 105 -9.75 -10.01 1.89
N VAL A 106 -10.23 -11.20 1.57
CA VAL A 106 -10.42 -12.34 2.49
C VAL A 106 -9.08 -13.01 2.76
#